data_AF-A0A9D7A1N9-F1
#
_entry.id   AF-A0A9D7A1N9-F1
#
_cell.length_a   1.000
_cell.length_b   1.000
_cell.length_c   1.000
_cell.angle_alpha   90.00
_cell.angle_beta   90.00
_cell.angle_gamma   90.00
#
_symmetry.space_group_name_H-M   'P 1'
#
loop_
_entity.id
_entity.type
_entity.pdbx_description
1 polymer ?
#
loop_
_entity_poly.entity_id
_entity_poly.type
_entity_poly.pdbx_seq_one_letter_code
_entity_poly.pdbx_strand_id
1 'polypeptide(L)'
;MAPSVLLLIPPLTQLNTPYPSTAYLTGFLRSRGYTVAQADLGIEMVLALFSRTGLARVFEAVRRLPGELPGEARPMLALEPAYLDTIEPVVAFLQGADHSLAPRICQGQFLPQGPRFARAAAARMLSTTDHAKHLATLYLEDVADLAQATV
;
A
#
# COMPACT_ATOMS: atom_id res chain seq x y z
N MET A 1 33.73 3.04 22.72
CA MET A 1 32.27 2.85 22.52
C MET A 1 32.07 1.89 21.37
N ALA A 2 31.20 0.89 21.50
CA ALA A 2 30.86 0.03 20.35
C ALA A 2 30.21 0.89 19.24
N PRO A 3 30.51 0.64 17.96
CA PRO A 3 29.91 1.40 16.87
C PRO A 3 28.39 1.20 16.85
N SER A 4 27.67 2.25 16.49
CA SER A 4 26.23 2.17 16.22
C SER A 4 26.01 1.68 14.79
N VAL A 5 25.14 0.69 14.63
CA VAL A 5 24.83 0.06 13.34
C VAL A 5 23.37 0.34 12.97
N LEU A 6 23.13 0.79 11.74
CA LEU A 6 21.79 0.90 11.16
C LEU A 6 21.65 -0.14 10.05
N LEU A 7 20.65 -1.02 10.18
CA LEU A 7 20.29 -1.99 9.16
C LEU A 7 19.11 -1.45 8.36
N LEU A 8 19.31 -1.25 7.06
CA LEU A 8 18.30 -0.73 6.15
C LEU A 8 17.80 -1.84 5.24
N ILE A 9 16.48 -1.99 5.16
CA ILE A 9 15.85 -2.65 4.02
C ILE A 9 15.65 -1.56 2.96
N PRO A 10 16.37 -1.60 1.82
CA PRO A 10 16.17 -0.64 0.75
C PRO A 10 14.78 -0.84 0.11
N PRO A 11 14.18 0.22 -0.44
CA PRO A 11 12.86 0.10 -1.07
C PRO A 11 12.95 -0.77 -2.33
N LEU A 12 11.84 -1.45 -2.65
CA LEU A 12 11.62 -2.17 -3.92
C LEU A 12 12.54 -3.37 -4.22
N THR A 13 13.40 -3.81 -3.31
CA THR A 13 14.30 -4.96 -3.57
C THR A 13 13.70 -6.33 -3.29
N GLN A 14 12.61 -6.41 -2.51
CA GLN A 14 11.93 -7.66 -2.14
C GLN A 14 10.41 -7.45 -1.93
N LEU A 15 9.66 -7.29 -3.02
CA LEU A 15 8.21 -7.01 -2.94
C LEU A 15 7.36 -8.14 -2.31
N ASN A 16 7.81 -9.40 -2.40
CA ASN A 16 6.96 -10.56 -2.13
C ASN A 16 7.47 -11.49 -1.03
N THR A 17 8.50 -11.12 -0.28
CA THR A 17 9.04 -12.00 0.76
C THR A 17 9.50 -11.16 1.94
N PRO A 18 8.79 -11.18 3.09
CA PRO A 18 9.35 -10.64 4.31
C PRO A 18 10.51 -11.55 4.70
N TYR A 19 11.73 -11.20 4.28
CA TYR A 19 12.91 -11.89 4.76
C TYR A 19 13.35 -11.17 6.04
N PRO A 20 13.23 -11.81 7.22
CA PRO A 20 13.56 -11.18 8.50
C PRO A 20 15.07 -11.04 8.72
N SER A 21 15.89 -10.90 7.66
CA SER A 21 17.36 -10.81 7.74
C SER A 21 17.79 -9.73 8.70
N THR A 22 17.22 -8.54 8.56
CA THR A 22 17.55 -7.39 9.42
C THR A 22 17.10 -7.61 10.85
N ALA A 23 15.96 -8.29 11.09
CA ALA A 23 15.52 -8.65 12.44
C ALA A 23 16.47 -9.68 13.10
N TYR A 24 16.85 -10.75 12.38
CA TYR A 24 17.81 -11.74 12.88
C TYR A 24 19.20 -11.13 13.11
N LEU A 25 19.69 -10.33 12.15
CA LEU A 25 20.98 -9.66 12.26
C LEU A 25 20.99 -8.63 13.39
N THR A 26 19.88 -7.93 13.60
CA THR A 26 19.68 -7.04 14.76
C THR A 26 19.83 -7.82 16.06
N GLY A 27 19.14 -8.97 16.19
CA GLY A 27 19.25 -9.84 17.37
C GLY A 27 20.68 -10.33 17.60
N PHE A 28 21.34 -10.81 16.54
CA PHE A 28 22.73 -11.27 16.60
C PHE A 28 23.69 -10.15 17.05
N LEU A 29 23.68 -9.00 16.39
CA LEU A 29 24.59 -7.89 16.69
C LEU A 29 24.34 -7.31 18.10
N ARG A 30 23.07 -7.21 18.53
CA ARG A 30 22.73 -6.83 19.91
C ARG A 30 23.30 -7.82 20.93
N SER A 31 23.24 -9.13 20.66
CA SER A 31 23.85 -10.15 21.53
C SER A 31 25.39 -10.07 21.60
N ARG A 32 26.02 -9.37 20.65
CA ARG A 32 27.47 -9.08 20.65
C ARG A 32 27.82 -7.71 21.25
N GLY A 33 26.85 -7.01 21.85
CA GLY A 33 27.07 -5.72 22.52
C GLY A 33 27.07 -4.50 21.61
N TYR A 34 26.65 -4.63 20.35
CA TYR A 34 26.49 -3.48 19.45
C TYR A 34 25.17 -2.74 19.72
N THR A 35 25.19 -1.42 19.54
CA THR A 35 23.95 -0.63 19.45
C THR A 35 23.43 -0.73 18.02
N VAL A 36 22.22 -1.28 17.85
CA VAL A 36 21.69 -1.58 16.51
C VAL A 36 20.26 -1.07 16.38
N ALA A 37 20.03 -0.31 15.30
CA ALA A 37 18.73 0.13 14.83
C ALA A 37 18.39 -0.53 13.49
N GLN A 38 17.10 -0.63 13.19
CA GLN A 38 16.57 -1.10 11.91
C GLN A 38 15.65 -0.02 11.34
N ALA A 39 15.68 0.19 10.03
CA ALA A 39 14.61 0.85 9.30
C ALA A 39 14.25 0.06 8.03
N ASP A 40 12.99 0.14 7.62
CA ASP A 40 12.49 -0.48 6.40
C ASP A 40 11.92 0.60 5.50
N LEU A 41 12.76 1.06 4.57
CA LEU A 41 12.40 2.13 3.65
C LEU A 41 11.38 1.67 2.62
N GLY A 42 11.22 0.35 2.42
CA GLY A 42 10.21 -0.21 1.54
C GLY A 42 8.81 0.02 2.11
N ILE A 43 8.55 -0.46 3.33
CA ILE A 43 7.24 -0.26 3.96
C ILE A 43 6.97 1.21 4.26
N GLU A 44 7.98 1.99 4.69
CA GLU A 44 7.84 3.43 4.91
C GLU A 44 7.42 4.17 3.64
N MET A 45 8.04 3.86 2.50
CA MET A 45 7.66 4.43 1.20
C MET A 45 6.25 4.01 0.79
N VAL A 46 5.90 2.73 0.93
CA VAL A 46 4.57 2.20 0.58
C VAL A 46 3.48 2.87 1.42
N LEU A 47 3.71 3.04 2.73
CA LEU A 47 2.76 3.73 3.61
C LEU A 47 2.69 5.23 3.34
N ALA A 48 3.80 5.86 2.96
CA ALA A 48 3.79 7.25 2.54
C ALA A 48 2.97 7.45 1.26
N LEU A 49 3.09 6.54 0.28
CA LEU A 49 2.28 6.55 -0.94
C LEU A 49 0.80 6.29 -0.64
N PHE A 50 0.50 5.24 0.11
CA PHE A 50 -0.86 4.85 0.51
C PHE A 50 -1.34 5.61 1.76
N SER A 51 -1.13 6.92 1.75
CA SER A 51 -1.70 7.85 2.72
C SER A 51 -2.54 8.88 1.99
N ARG A 52 -3.41 9.60 2.71
CA ARG A 52 -4.18 10.69 2.11
C ARG A 52 -3.26 11.72 1.45
N THR A 53 -2.18 12.08 2.12
CA THR A 53 -1.19 13.06 1.62
C THR A 53 -0.45 12.53 0.39
N GLY A 54 0.00 11.27 0.42
CA GLY A 54 0.68 10.64 -0.71
C GLY A 54 -0.22 10.56 -1.94
N LEU A 55 -1.45 10.10 -1.75
CA LEU A 55 -2.41 9.94 -2.83
C LEU A 55 -2.88 11.27 -3.41
N ALA A 56 -3.05 12.31 -2.59
CA ALA A 56 -3.33 13.66 -3.08
C ALA A 56 -2.22 14.18 -4.00
N ARG A 57 -0.94 13.91 -3.67
CA ARG A 57 0.19 14.28 -4.53
C ARG A 57 0.20 13.51 -5.85
N VAL A 58 -0.21 12.24 -5.85
CA VAL A 58 -0.37 11.46 -7.09
C VAL A 58 -1.44 12.09 -7.97
N PHE A 59 -2.63 12.38 -7.44
CA PHE A 59 -3.69 13.04 -8.22
C PHE A 59 -3.28 14.43 -8.74
N GLU A 60 -2.55 15.21 -7.94
CA GLU A 60 -1.98 16.49 -8.38
C GLU A 60 -0.99 16.31 -9.53
N ALA A 61 -0.10 15.31 -9.45
CA ALA A 61 0.84 14.98 -10.52
C ALA A 61 0.11 14.57 -11.80
N VAL A 62 -0.92 13.71 -11.68
CA VAL A 62 -1.77 13.28 -12.80
C VAL A 62 -2.39 14.49 -13.51
N ARG A 63 -2.95 15.46 -12.77
CA ARG A 63 -3.56 16.69 -13.34
C ARG A 63 -2.55 17.58 -14.08
N ARG A 64 -1.26 17.47 -13.75
CA ARG A 64 -0.18 18.26 -14.36
C ARG A 64 0.44 17.60 -15.59
N LEU A 65 0.08 16.35 -15.89
CA LEU A 65 0.61 15.67 -17.07
C LEU A 65 0.21 16.42 -18.35
N PRO A 66 1.17 16.70 -19.24
CA PRO A 66 0.86 17.28 -20.54
C PRO A 66 0.26 16.23 -21.47
N GLY A 67 -0.75 16.60 -22.25
CA GLY A 67 -1.37 15.73 -23.26
C GLY A 67 -2.54 14.91 -22.73
N GLU A 68 -2.82 13.78 -23.38
CA GLU A 68 -3.91 12.89 -22.98
C GLU A 68 -3.53 12.11 -21.72
N LEU A 69 -4.46 12.06 -20.77
CA LEU A 69 -4.27 11.29 -19.54
C LEU A 69 -4.17 9.79 -19.86
N PRO A 70 -3.23 9.07 -19.21
CA PRO A 70 -3.07 7.64 -19.45
C PRO A 70 -4.31 6.88 -18.98
N GLY A 71 -4.96 6.17 -19.92
CA GLY A 71 -6.07 5.25 -19.68
C GLY A 71 -7.05 5.69 -18.58
N GLU A 72 -6.94 5.02 -17.43
CA GLU A 72 -7.92 4.97 -16.35
C GLU A 72 -7.72 6.11 -15.33
N ALA A 73 -6.71 6.95 -15.55
CA ALA A 73 -6.45 8.14 -14.75
C ALA A 73 -7.63 9.11 -14.74
N ARG A 74 -8.36 9.24 -15.85
CA ARG A 74 -9.51 10.16 -15.94
C ARG A 74 -10.71 9.68 -15.10
N PRO A 75 -11.18 8.43 -15.20
CA PRO A 75 -12.15 7.87 -14.27
C PRO A 75 -11.71 7.95 -12.80
N MET A 76 -10.46 7.62 -12.50
CA MET A 76 -9.95 7.67 -11.11
C MET A 76 -9.92 9.10 -10.55
N LEU A 77 -9.56 10.10 -11.35
CA LEU A 77 -9.64 11.52 -10.95
C LEU A 77 -11.06 11.95 -10.58
N ALA A 78 -12.09 11.43 -11.26
CA ALA A 78 -13.48 11.72 -10.92
C ALA A 78 -13.89 11.14 -9.55
N LEU A 79 -13.19 10.09 -9.11
CA LEU A 79 -13.38 9.42 -7.82
C LEU A 79 -12.39 9.87 -6.75
N GLU A 80 -11.54 10.88 -7.03
CA GLU A 80 -10.48 11.35 -6.11
C GLU A 80 -10.97 11.54 -4.66
N PRO A 81 -12.11 12.21 -4.38
CA PRO A 81 -12.59 12.35 -3.00
C PRO A 81 -12.80 11.00 -2.30
N ALA A 82 -13.38 10.02 -3.00
CA ALA A 82 -13.62 8.69 -2.44
C ALA A 82 -12.30 7.95 -2.16
N TYR A 83 -11.31 8.06 -3.05
CA TYR A 83 -9.98 7.49 -2.83
C TYR A 83 -9.28 8.13 -1.60
N LEU A 84 -9.36 9.46 -1.46
CA LEU A 84 -8.77 10.17 -0.33
C LEU A 84 -9.44 9.85 1.01
N ASP A 85 -10.75 9.59 1.01
CA ASP A 85 -11.51 9.24 2.21
C ASP A 85 -11.35 7.76 2.61
N THR A 86 -10.96 6.88 1.69
CA THR A 86 -10.92 5.43 1.93
C THR A 86 -9.51 4.85 2.07
N ILE A 87 -8.46 5.53 1.58
CA ILE A 87 -7.09 5.01 1.60
C ILE A 87 -6.59 4.65 3.01
N GLU A 88 -6.74 5.53 4.00
CA GLU A 88 -6.27 5.29 5.36
C GLU A 88 -7.05 4.17 6.08
N PRO A 89 -8.40 4.12 6.03
CA PRO A 89 -9.16 2.98 6.52
C PRO A 89 -8.75 1.64 5.88
N VAL A 90 -8.49 1.64 4.56
CA VAL A 90 -8.05 0.44 3.85
C VAL A 90 -6.68 -0.03 4.34
N VAL A 91 -5.71 0.88 4.48
CA VAL A 91 -4.38 0.55 5.02
C VAL A 91 -4.49 0.03 6.45
N ALA A 92 -5.30 0.67 7.31
CA ALA A 92 -5.52 0.23 8.68
C ALA A 92 -6.14 -1.18 8.74
N PHE A 93 -7.11 -1.49 7.87
CA PHE A 93 -7.69 -2.82 7.76
C PHE A 93 -6.67 -3.88 7.33
N LEU A 94 -5.85 -3.58 6.32
CA LEU A 94 -4.81 -4.49 5.83
C LEU A 94 -3.70 -4.76 6.86
N GLN A 95 -3.40 -3.77 7.70
CA GLN A 95 -2.49 -3.90 8.85
C GLN A 95 -3.12 -4.63 10.06
N GLY A 96 -4.43 -4.93 10.00
CA GLY A 96 -5.15 -5.59 11.09
C GLY A 96 -5.56 -4.66 12.24
N ALA A 97 -5.51 -3.35 12.03
CA ALA A 97 -5.92 -2.36 13.03
C ALA A 97 -7.45 -2.17 13.10
N ASP A 98 -8.18 -2.43 12.01
CA ASP A 98 -9.65 -2.36 11.98
C ASP A 98 -10.28 -3.52 11.19
N HIS A 99 -10.59 -4.63 11.85
CA HIS A 99 -11.29 -5.76 11.23
C HIS A 99 -12.78 -5.50 10.95
N SER A 100 -13.38 -4.46 11.55
CA SER A 100 -14.81 -4.15 11.39
C SER A 100 -15.14 -3.60 9.99
N LEU A 101 -14.11 -3.20 9.24
CA LEU A 101 -14.26 -2.69 7.87
C LEU A 101 -14.60 -3.79 6.85
N ALA A 102 -14.32 -5.07 7.15
CA ALA A 102 -14.46 -6.16 6.18
C ALA A 102 -15.88 -6.29 5.58
N PRO A 103 -16.98 -6.29 6.36
CA PRO A 103 -18.33 -6.34 5.79
C PRO A 103 -18.66 -5.14 4.90
N ARG A 104 -18.18 -3.94 5.24
CA ARG A 104 -18.41 -2.72 4.46
C ARG A 104 -17.68 -2.77 3.10
N ILE A 105 -16.46 -3.28 3.08
CA ILE A 105 -15.71 -3.52 1.84
C ILE A 105 -16.47 -4.50 0.95
N CYS A 106 -16.93 -5.63 1.51
CA CYS A 106 -17.64 -6.68 0.77
C CYS A 106 -19.02 -6.25 0.24
N GLN A 107 -19.66 -5.22 0.82
CA GLN A 107 -20.90 -4.64 0.30
C GLN A 107 -20.72 -3.90 -1.04
N GLY A 108 -19.48 -3.58 -1.42
CA GLY A 108 -19.14 -3.00 -2.72
C GLY A 108 -19.39 -1.50 -2.88
N GLN A 109 -20.00 -0.83 -1.88
CA GLN A 109 -20.28 0.61 -1.91
C GLN A 109 -19.21 1.46 -1.21
N PHE A 110 -18.28 0.81 -0.49
CA PHE A 110 -17.27 1.51 0.29
C PHE A 110 -16.05 1.92 -0.55
N LEU A 111 -15.51 1.00 -1.36
CA LEU A 111 -14.31 1.27 -2.15
C LEU A 111 -14.68 1.87 -3.51
N PRO A 112 -13.98 2.93 -3.97
CA PRO A 112 -13.99 3.25 -5.40
C PRO A 112 -13.32 2.09 -6.16
N GLN A 113 -13.93 1.69 -7.28
CA GLN A 113 -13.50 0.53 -8.04
C GLN A 113 -12.89 0.98 -9.37
N GLY A 114 -11.62 0.66 -9.56
CA GLY A 114 -10.91 0.90 -10.81
C GLY A 114 -10.82 -0.35 -11.69
N PRO A 115 -9.95 -0.32 -12.71
CA PRO A 115 -9.83 -1.35 -13.74
C PRO A 115 -9.54 -2.74 -13.22
N ARG A 116 -8.80 -2.86 -12.11
CA ARG A 116 -8.45 -4.15 -11.50
C ARG A 116 -9.68 -4.90 -11.02
N PHE A 117 -10.73 -4.20 -10.57
CA PHE A 117 -12.01 -4.82 -10.18
C PHE A 117 -12.74 -5.43 -11.37
N ALA A 118 -12.76 -4.75 -12.52
CA ALA A 118 -13.43 -5.25 -13.73
C ALA A 118 -12.75 -6.51 -14.31
N ARG A 119 -11.44 -6.66 -14.08
CA ARG A 119 -10.64 -7.79 -14.58
C ARG A 119 -10.49 -8.92 -13.57
N ALA A 120 -10.88 -8.70 -12.32
CA ALA A 120 -10.80 -9.71 -11.28
C ALA A 120 -11.80 -10.84 -11.57
N ALA A 121 -11.29 -12.06 -11.70
CA ALA A 121 -12.15 -13.24 -11.74
C ALA A 121 -12.85 -13.42 -10.38
N ALA A 122 -14.09 -13.90 -10.39
CA ALA A 122 -14.80 -14.22 -9.16
C ALA A 122 -14.07 -15.34 -8.40
N ALA A 123 -13.25 -14.96 -7.43
CA ALA A 123 -12.53 -15.90 -6.59
C ALA A 123 -13.44 -16.39 -5.45
N ARG A 124 -13.50 -17.71 -5.25
CA ARG A 124 -14.25 -18.30 -4.14
C ARG A 124 -13.44 -18.16 -2.84
N MET A 125 -13.72 -17.11 -2.09
CA MET A 125 -13.02 -16.80 -0.84
C MET A 125 -13.58 -17.60 0.34
N LEU A 126 -12.70 -18.00 1.26
CA LEU A 126 -13.03 -18.85 2.41
C LEU A 126 -13.72 -18.09 3.54
N SER A 127 -13.47 -16.77 3.64
CA SER A 127 -14.05 -15.91 4.67
C SER A 127 -14.33 -14.49 4.15
N THR A 128 -15.23 -13.77 4.84
CA THR A 128 -15.50 -12.34 4.58
C THR A 128 -14.23 -11.50 4.67
N THR A 129 -13.35 -11.81 5.63
CA THR A 129 -12.09 -11.10 5.81
C THR A 129 -11.15 -11.32 4.65
N ASP A 130 -11.02 -12.55 4.15
CA ASP A 130 -10.16 -12.85 2.99
C ASP A 130 -10.70 -12.19 1.73
N HIS A 131 -12.03 -12.17 1.56
CA HIS A 131 -12.66 -11.44 0.46
C HIS A 131 -12.39 -9.94 0.54
N ALA A 132 -12.57 -9.34 1.72
CA ALA A 132 -12.28 -7.93 1.92
C ALA A 132 -10.80 -7.59 1.70
N LYS A 133 -9.87 -8.45 2.15
CA LYS A 133 -8.43 -8.30 1.88
C LYS A 133 -8.15 -8.34 0.38
N HIS A 134 -8.75 -9.26 -0.36
CA HIS A 134 -8.59 -9.33 -1.80
C HIS A 134 -9.09 -8.06 -2.51
N LEU A 135 -10.28 -7.56 -2.15
CA LEU A 135 -10.82 -6.31 -2.71
C LEU A 135 -9.95 -5.10 -2.35
N ALA A 136 -9.45 -5.04 -1.12
CA ALA A 136 -8.51 -4.00 -0.68
C ALA A 136 -7.18 -4.07 -1.44
N THR A 137 -6.69 -5.27 -1.76
CA THR A 137 -5.50 -5.45 -2.62
C THR A 137 -5.75 -4.91 -4.03
N LEU A 138 -6.88 -5.25 -4.67
CA LEU A 138 -7.21 -4.70 -6.00
C LEU A 138 -7.28 -3.17 -5.98
N TYR A 139 -7.85 -2.60 -4.92
CA TYR A 139 -7.88 -1.15 -4.70
C TYR A 139 -6.48 -0.53 -4.62
N LEU A 140 -5.56 -1.13 -3.86
CA LEU A 140 -4.18 -0.64 -3.77
C LEU A 140 -3.42 -0.83 -5.10
N GLU A 141 -3.70 -1.90 -5.85
CA GLU A 141 -3.14 -2.11 -7.18
C GLU A 141 -3.61 -1.05 -8.18
N ASP A 142 -4.89 -0.66 -8.17
CA ASP A 142 -5.38 0.44 -9.01
C ASP A 142 -4.64 1.75 -8.72
N VAL A 143 -4.44 2.07 -7.43
CA VAL A 143 -3.69 3.27 -7.00
C VAL A 143 -2.22 3.18 -7.42
N ALA A 144 -1.60 2.00 -7.31
CA ALA A 144 -0.22 1.78 -7.71
C ALA A 144 -0.04 1.91 -9.23
N ASP A 145 -0.96 1.35 -10.02
CA ASP A 145 -0.97 1.48 -11.48
C ASP A 145 -1.10 2.96 -11.90
N LEU A 146 -1.95 3.74 -11.22
CA LEU A 146 -2.07 5.19 -11.44
C LEU A 146 -0.76 5.92 -11.14
N ALA A 147 -0.14 5.63 -9.98
CA ALA A 147 1.13 6.24 -9.60
C ALA A 147 2.24 5.91 -10.60
N GLN A 148 2.35 4.64 -11.03
CA GLN A 148 3.34 4.20 -12.02
C GLN A 148 3.15 4.85 -13.39
N ALA A 149 1.91 5.09 -13.81
CA ALA A 149 1.61 5.71 -15.10
C ALA A 149 1.91 7.22 -15.14
N THR A 150 2.11 7.85 -13.98
CA THR A 150 2.13 9.32 -13.85
C THR A 150 3.36 9.92 -13.18
N VAL A 151 4.20 9.10 -12.54
CA VAL A 151 5.46 9.48 -11.88
C VAL A 151 6.60 8.66 -12.45
#